data_AF-A0A5K8A215-F1
#
_entry.id   AF-A0A5K8A215-F1
#
_cell.length_a   1.000
_cell.length_b   1.000
_cell.length_c   1.000
_cell.angle_alpha   90.00
_cell.angle_beta   90.00
_cell.angle_gamma   90.00
#
_symmetry.space_group_name_H-M   'P 1'
#
loop_
_entity.id
_entity.type
_entity.pdbx_description
1 polymer ?
#
loop_
_entity_poly.entity_id
_entity_poly.type
_entity_poly.pdbx_seq_one_letter_code
_entity_poly.pdbx_strand_id
1 'polypeptide(L)'
;MPMSEMLQGTIAIALSFFGCAAISSMIAPPADSADINAQTIIMGKGAGAKVVIVGAFPFTNQLMGIAKEAYVLELDPFQLDPKQGILPDSAAEYVIPDCDLLVMTGSTLINKSMERLLALARSSHDYTIILGPSTIMSDVLFDYGAHMLAGAFVTHPEAVIGKLTQSGGMLSGKVCAGEMIFKVMQR
;
A
#
# COMPACT_ATOMS: atom_id res chain seq x y z
N MET A 1 26.79 -5.71 -11.42
CA MET A 1 26.03 -4.48 -11.75
C MET A 1 26.99 -3.30 -11.61
N PRO A 2 27.18 -2.46 -12.65
CA PRO A 2 28.06 -1.31 -12.57
C PRO A 2 27.50 -0.23 -11.62
N MET A 3 28.38 0.43 -10.88
CA MET A 3 28.06 1.47 -9.88
C MET A 3 27.15 2.59 -10.46
N SER A 4 27.30 2.89 -11.76
CA SER A 4 26.51 3.89 -12.48
C SER A 4 25.03 3.52 -12.62
N GLU A 5 24.71 2.25 -12.85
CA GLU A 5 23.32 1.78 -12.94
C GLU A 5 22.65 1.76 -11.56
N MET A 6 23.39 1.39 -10.51
CA MET A 6 22.91 1.49 -9.13
C MET A 6 22.59 2.94 -8.75
N LEU A 7 23.47 3.87 -9.12
CA LEU A 7 23.29 5.30 -8.84
C LEU A 7 22.10 5.88 -9.61
N GLN A 8 21.94 5.52 -10.88
CA GLN A 8 20.78 5.92 -11.69
C GLN A 8 19.47 5.35 -11.14
N GLY A 9 19.46 4.09 -10.71
CA GLY A 9 18.30 3.48 -10.07
C GLY A 9 17.90 4.21 -8.79
N THR A 10 18.89 4.56 -7.96
CA THR A 10 18.66 5.28 -6.69
C THR A 10 18.12 6.70 -6.92
N ILE A 11 18.70 7.43 -7.88
CA ILE A 11 18.24 8.78 -8.27
C ILE A 11 16.81 8.71 -8.84
N ALA A 12 16.51 7.71 -9.67
CA ALA A 12 15.17 7.55 -10.26
C ALA A 12 14.09 7.25 -9.21
N ILE A 13 14.40 6.44 -8.19
CA ILE A 13 13.48 6.17 -7.08
C ILE A 13 13.28 7.44 -6.23
N ALA A 14 14.35 8.18 -5.95
CA ALA A 14 14.25 9.44 -5.20
C ALA A 14 13.39 10.48 -5.93
N LEU A 15 13.55 10.66 -7.24
CA LEU A 15 12.70 11.54 -8.04
C LEU A 15 11.24 11.09 -8.06
N SER A 16 11.01 9.77 -8.14
CA SER A 16 9.65 9.21 -8.07
C SER A 16 8.99 9.48 -6.72
N PHE A 17 9.75 9.40 -5.63
CA PHE A 17 9.28 9.75 -4.29
C PHE A 17 8.84 11.22 -4.20
N PHE A 18 9.69 12.17 -4.62
CA PHE A 18 9.34 13.59 -4.62
C PHE A 18 8.16 13.91 -5.54
N GLY A 19 8.11 13.28 -6.72
CA GLY A 19 6.98 13.43 -7.64
C GLY A 19 5.67 12.95 -7.02
N CYS A 20 5.67 11.77 -6.40
CA CYS A 20 4.48 11.26 -5.71
C CYS A 20 4.06 12.19 -4.55
N ALA A 21 5.01 12.67 -3.73
CA ALA A 21 4.70 13.58 -2.63
C ALA A 21 4.10 14.90 -3.12
N ALA A 22 4.62 15.46 -4.22
CA ALA A 22 4.07 16.67 -4.83
C ALA A 22 2.66 16.46 -5.41
N ILE A 23 2.39 15.30 -6.00
CA ILE A 23 1.04 14.95 -6.47
C ILE A 23 0.09 14.79 -5.28
N SER A 24 0.48 14.04 -4.25
CA SER A 24 -0.34 13.84 -3.05
C SER A 24 -0.71 15.15 -2.35
N SER A 25 0.20 16.13 -2.30
CA SER A 25 -0.07 17.41 -1.63
C SER A 25 -1.06 18.30 -2.38
N MET A 26 -1.23 18.10 -3.69
CA MET A 26 -2.22 18.83 -4.49
C MET A 26 -3.62 18.20 -4.42
N ILE A 27 -3.73 16.95 -3.97
CA ILE A 27 -5.01 16.25 -3.84
C ILE A 27 -5.66 16.64 -2.52
N ALA A 28 -6.84 17.28 -2.59
CA ALA A 28 -7.64 17.54 -1.42
C ALA A 28 -8.27 16.25 -0.87
N PRO A 29 -8.55 16.16 0.45
CA PRO A 29 -9.34 15.07 1.00
C PRO A 29 -10.67 14.95 0.24
N PRO A 30 -11.04 13.76 -0.28
CA PRO A 30 -12.26 13.62 -1.07
C PRO A 30 -13.48 13.97 -0.23
N ALA A 31 -14.37 14.81 -0.76
CA ALA A 31 -15.58 15.23 -0.04
C ALA A 31 -16.51 14.04 0.28
N ASP A 32 -16.55 13.05 -0.62
CA ASP A 32 -17.35 11.82 -0.50
C ASP A 32 -16.59 10.67 0.19
N SER A 33 -15.51 10.98 0.91
CA SER A 33 -14.74 9.96 1.64
C SER A 33 -15.32 9.68 3.01
N ALA A 34 -15.56 8.40 3.29
CA ALA A 34 -16.04 7.97 4.58
C ALA A 34 -14.87 7.84 5.56
N ASP A 35 -15.05 8.29 6.82
CA ASP A 35 -14.13 8.00 7.94
C ASP A 35 -14.33 6.56 8.41
N ILE A 36 -14.23 5.61 7.48
CA ILE A 36 -14.31 4.18 7.74
C ILE A 36 -12.90 3.66 7.91
N ASN A 37 -12.71 2.84 8.94
CA ASN A 37 -11.45 2.16 9.15
C ASN A 37 -11.23 1.13 8.04
N ALA A 38 -10.27 1.41 7.14
CA ALA A 38 -9.87 0.52 6.06
C ALA A 38 -9.53 -0.90 6.57
N GLN A 39 -8.94 -1.02 7.76
CA GLN A 39 -8.62 -2.30 8.37
C GLN A 39 -9.88 -3.14 8.61
N THR A 40 -10.99 -2.54 9.04
CA THR A 40 -12.25 -3.27 9.28
C THR A 40 -12.80 -3.86 7.97
N ILE A 41 -12.74 -3.10 6.88
CA ILE A 41 -13.15 -3.57 5.55
C ILE A 41 -12.25 -4.71 5.08
N ILE A 42 -10.93 -4.54 5.21
CA ILE A 42 -9.94 -5.55 4.84
C ILE A 42 -10.17 -6.85 5.62
N MET A 43 -10.38 -6.78 6.93
CA MET A 43 -10.65 -7.98 7.74
C MET A 43 -11.95 -8.66 7.35
N GLY A 44 -13.01 -7.89 7.08
CA GLY A 44 -14.29 -8.44 6.63
C GLY A 44 -14.20 -9.18 5.29
N LYS A 45 -13.44 -8.62 4.33
CA LYS A 45 -13.23 -9.23 3.01
C LYS A 45 -12.22 -10.38 3.03
N GLY A 46 -11.23 -10.33 3.91
CA GLY A 46 -10.16 -11.32 3.98
C GLY A 46 -10.53 -12.59 4.74
N ALA A 47 -11.54 -12.54 5.61
CA ALA A 47 -11.99 -13.71 6.38
C ALA A 47 -12.44 -14.85 5.45
N GLY A 48 -11.72 -15.98 5.49
CA GLY A 48 -12.01 -17.15 4.65
C GLY A 48 -11.66 -17.00 3.16
N ALA A 49 -11.02 -15.90 2.76
CA ALA A 49 -10.59 -15.65 1.38
C ALA A 49 -9.13 -16.06 1.15
N LYS A 50 -8.72 -16.18 -0.11
CA LYS A 50 -7.31 -16.20 -0.53
C LYS A 50 -6.80 -14.77 -0.61
N VAL A 51 -5.82 -14.42 0.22
CA VAL A 51 -5.35 -13.04 0.36
C VAL A 51 -3.91 -12.92 -0.11
N VAL A 52 -3.63 -11.92 -0.95
CA VAL A 52 -2.25 -11.50 -1.25
C VAL A 52 -2.03 -10.11 -0.70
N ILE A 53 -0.90 -9.94 -0.01
CA ILE A 53 -0.52 -8.69 0.64
C ILE A 53 0.80 -8.24 0.03
N VAL A 54 0.85 -7.07 -0.59
CA VAL A 54 2.09 -6.49 -1.13
C VAL A 54 2.61 -5.45 -0.15
N GLY A 55 3.72 -5.78 0.50
CA GLY A 55 4.32 -5.03 1.61
C GLY A 55 3.68 -5.34 2.96
N ALA A 56 4.49 -5.40 4.02
CA ALA A 56 4.00 -5.68 5.36
C ALA A 56 3.28 -4.49 6.02
N PHE A 57 2.08 -4.75 6.55
CA PHE A 57 1.30 -3.84 7.40
C PHE A 57 1.26 -4.32 8.86
N PRO A 58 0.99 -3.43 9.84
CA PRO A 58 0.85 -3.82 11.25
C PRO A 58 -0.21 -4.92 11.53
N PHE A 59 -1.21 -5.05 10.66
CA PHE A 59 -2.29 -6.04 10.80
C PHE A 59 -2.10 -7.30 9.94
N THR A 60 -0.96 -7.44 9.23
CA THR A 60 -0.69 -8.55 8.30
C THR A 60 -0.87 -9.91 8.95
N ASN A 61 -0.24 -10.14 10.11
CA ASN A 61 -0.34 -11.41 10.82
C ASN A 61 -1.78 -11.75 11.24
N GLN A 62 -2.56 -10.73 11.63
CA GLN A 62 -3.95 -10.92 11.99
C GLN A 62 -4.80 -11.29 10.76
N LEU A 63 -4.54 -10.64 9.62
CA LEU A 63 -5.23 -10.94 8.35
C LEU A 63 -4.90 -12.36 7.86
N MET A 64 -3.63 -12.76 7.92
CA MET A 64 -3.19 -14.11 7.57
C MET A 64 -3.85 -15.17 8.47
N GLY A 65 -4.07 -14.87 9.75
CA GLY A 65 -4.70 -15.80 10.70
C GLY A 65 -6.20 -16.01 10.47
N ILE A 66 -6.89 -15.11 9.77
CA ILE A 66 -8.33 -15.24 9.46
C ILE A 66 -8.61 -15.63 8.00
N ALA A 67 -7.60 -15.51 7.13
CA ALA A 67 -7.69 -15.90 5.74
C ALA A 67 -7.73 -17.43 5.60
N LYS A 68 -8.32 -17.91 4.50
CA LYS A 68 -8.23 -19.33 4.13
C LYS A 68 -6.81 -19.69 3.69
N GLU A 69 -6.18 -18.77 2.98
CA GLU A 69 -4.82 -18.86 2.47
C GLU A 69 -4.29 -17.44 2.32
N ALA A 70 -3.03 -17.19 2.68
CA ALA A 70 -2.47 -15.85 2.60
C ALA A 70 -0.99 -15.86 2.22
N TYR A 71 -0.61 -14.92 1.37
CA TYR A 71 0.77 -14.67 0.97
C TYR A 71 1.13 -13.19 1.17
N VAL A 72 2.36 -12.95 1.62
CA VAL A 72 2.95 -11.61 1.72
C VAL A 72 4.08 -11.51 0.71
N LEU A 73 4.01 -10.55 -0.19
CA LEU A 73 5.08 -10.23 -1.14
C LEU A 73 5.93 -9.09 -0.55
N GLU A 74 7.18 -9.39 -0.22
CA GLU A 74 8.12 -8.47 0.43
C GLU A 74 9.40 -8.32 -0.40
N LEU A 75 9.94 -7.10 -0.43
CA LEU A 75 11.17 -6.77 -1.15
C LEU A 75 12.41 -6.95 -0.27
N ASP A 76 12.26 -6.80 1.04
CA ASP A 76 13.36 -7.00 1.98
C ASP A 76 13.73 -8.49 2.09
N PRO A 77 14.92 -8.91 1.60
CA PRO A 77 15.33 -10.32 1.63
C PRO A 77 15.48 -10.87 3.05
N PHE A 78 15.66 -10.01 4.06
CA PHE A 78 15.78 -10.43 5.46
C PHE A 78 14.43 -10.75 6.12
N GLN A 79 13.32 -10.37 5.49
CA GLN A 79 11.96 -10.64 5.98
C GLN A 79 11.31 -11.84 5.28
N LEU A 80 11.95 -12.41 4.26
CA LEU A 80 11.42 -13.56 3.54
C LEU A 80 11.38 -14.81 4.43
N ASP A 81 10.21 -15.43 4.47
CA ASP A 81 9.97 -16.71 5.14
C ASP A 81 8.90 -17.48 4.35
N PRO A 82 9.30 -18.29 3.36
CA PRO A 82 8.36 -19.08 2.57
C PRO A 82 7.52 -20.05 3.39
N LYS A 83 7.97 -20.48 4.58
CA LYS A 83 7.18 -21.36 5.45
C LYS A 83 6.02 -20.62 6.09
N GLN A 84 6.15 -19.31 6.26
CA GLN A 84 5.09 -18.42 6.72
C GLN A 84 4.35 -17.76 5.56
N GLY A 85 4.64 -18.11 4.31
CA GLY A 85 4.00 -17.48 3.15
C GLY A 85 4.50 -16.07 2.85
N ILE A 86 5.67 -15.66 3.39
CA ILE A 86 6.34 -14.41 3.03
C ILE A 86 7.31 -14.70 1.89
N LEU A 87 6.96 -14.25 0.70
CA LEU A 87 7.58 -14.58 -0.58
C LEU A 87 8.23 -13.33 -1.21
N PRO A 88 9.24 -13.52 -2.06
CA PRO A 88 9.79 -12.42 -2.86
C PRO A 88 8.76 -11.89 -3.85
N ASP A 89 8.93 -10.65 -4.31
CA ASP A 89 8.05 -9.98 -5.27
C ASP A 89 7.94 -10.70 -6.63
N SER A 90 8.93 -11.54 -6.97
CA SER A 90 8.93 -12.41 -8.16
C SER A 90 7.90 -13.54 -8.12
N ALA A 91 7.26 -13.78 -6.96
CA ALA A 91 6.17 -14.74 -6.84
C ALA A 91 4.80 -14.15 -7.25
N ALA A 92 4.72 -12.83 -7.52
CA ALA A 92 3.48 -12.12 -7.80
C ALA A 92 2.65 -12.77 -8.92
N GLU A 93 3.30 -13.19 -10.00
CA GLU A 93 2.71 -13.83 -11.18
C GLU A 93 1.97 -15.14 -10.86
N TYR A 94 2.34 -15.80 -9.75
CA TYR A 94 1.76 -17.07 -9.36
C TYR A 94 0.65 -16.92 -8.33
N VAL A 95 0.76 -15.94 -7.42
CA VAL A 95 -0.17 -15.81 -6.29
C VAL A 95 -1.29 -14.80 -6.54
N ILE A 96 -1.03 -13.71 -7.27
CA ILE A 96 -2.04 -12.67 -7.50
C ILE A 96 -3.19 -13.18 -8.36
N PRO A 97 -2.98 -13.88 -9.49
CA PRO A 97 -4.08 -14.31 -10.35
C PRO A 97 -5.07 -15.32 -9.73
N ASP A 98 -4.75 -15.89 -8.57
CA ASP A 98 -5.59 -16.86 -7.85
C ASP A 98 -6.09 -16.31 -6.50
N CYS A 99 -5.90 -15.02 -6.22
CA CYS A 99 -6.37 -14.40 -4.98
C CYS A 99 -7.81 -13.89 -5.10
N ASP A 100 -8.52 -13.83 -3.96
CA ASP A 100 -9.83 -13.20 -3.83
C ASP A 100 -9.71 -11.73 -3.39
N LEU A 101 -8.63 -11.41 -2.67
CA LEU A 101 -8.35 -10.09 -2.09
C LEU A 101 -6.86 -9.75 -2.26
N LEU A 102 -6.57 -8.67 -2.96
CA LEU A 102 -5.24 -8.07 -3.04
C LEU A 102 -5.18 -6.81 -2.17
N VAL A 103 -4.29 -6.78 -1.16
CA VAL A 103 -4.01 -5.60 -0.36
C VAL A 103 -2.60 -5.11 -0.67
N MET A 104 -2.46 -3.94 -1.26
CA MET A 104 -1.20 -3.44 -1.78
C MET A 104 -0.83 -2.09 -1.17
N THR A 105 0.44 -1.91 -0.81
CA THR A 105 0.96 -0.61 -0.35
C THR A 105 0.96 0.43 -1.47
N GLY A 106 0.60 1.68 -1.16
CA GLY A 106 0.76 2.81 -2.07
C GLY A 106 2.20 3.06 -2.53
N SER A 107 3.21 2.58 -1.78
CA SER A 107 4.62 2.72 -2.17
C SER A 107 5.01 1.90 -3.41
N THR A 108 4.15 0.98 -3.86
CA THR A 108 4.30 0.29 -5.14
C THR A 108 4.29 1.25 -6.34
N LEU A 109 3.72 2.46 -6.20
CA LEU A 109 3.80 3.48 -7.23
C LEU A 109 5.22 4.07 -7.34
N ILE A 110 5.86 4.30 -6.18
CA ILE A 110 7.21 4.90 -6.09
C ILE A 110 8.27 3.97 -6.70
N ASN A 111 8.16 2.67 -6.44
CA ASN A 111 9.08 1.67 -6.99
C ASN A 111 8.63 1.13 -8.37
N LYS A 112 7.59 1.73 -8.97
CA LYS A 112 7.07 1.42 -10.31
C LYS A 112 6.52 0.00 -10.50
N SER A 113 6.17 -0.70 -9.42
CA SER A 113 5.57 -2.04 -9.48
C SER A 113 4.04 -2.02 -9.57
N MET A 114 3.38 -0.92 -9.19
CA MET A 114 1.91 -0.84 -9.08
C MET A 114 1.19 -1.23 -10.37
N GLU A 115 1.61 -0.70 -11.53
CA GLU A 115 0.95 -0.98 -12.81
C GLU A 115 0.98 -2.46 -13.17
N ARG A 116 2.14 -3.12 -12.99
CA ARG A 116 2.31 -4.56 -13.22
C ARG A 116 1.39 -5.37 -12.30
N LEU A 117 1.37 -5.03 -11.01
CA LEU A 117 0.57 -5.74 -10.00
C LEU A 117 -0.94 -5.59 -10.25
N LEU A 118 -1.39 -4.38 -10.62
CA LEU A 118 -2.77 -4.14 -11.02
C LEU A 118 -3.16 -4.85 -12.33
N ALA A 119 -2.21 -5.02 -13.27
CA ALA A 119 -2.47 -5.80 -14.48
C ALA A 119 -2.67 -7.30 -14.17
N LEU A 120 -1.90 -7.86 -13.24
CA LEU A 120 -2.09 -9.22 -12.75
C LEU A 120 -3.46 -9.36 -12.06
N ALA A 121 -3.78 -8.42 -11.17
CA ALA A 121 -5.05 -8.38 -10.44
C ALA A 121 -6.24 -8.31 -11.39
N ARG A 122 -6.24 -7.44 -12.41
CA ARG A 122 -7.36 -7.37 -13.39
C ARG A 122 -7.69 -8.70 -14.10
N SER A 123 -6.77 -9.66 -14.11
CA SER A 123 -7.00 -10.99 -14.67
C SER A 123 -7.67 -11.95 -13.68
N SER A 124 -7.51 -11.71 -12.38
CA SER A 124 -8.27 -12.33 -11.29
C SER A 124 -9.56 -11.52 -11.05
N HIS A 125 -10.66 -12.16 -10.71
CA HIS A 125 -11.87 -11.42 -10.29
C HIS A 125 -11.73 -10.98 -8.81
N ASP A 126 -10.57 -10.43 -8.44
CA ASP A 126 -10.21 -10.10 -7.07
C ASP A 126 -10.69 -8.70 -6.67
N TYR A 127 -10.87 -8.50 -5.37
CA TYR A 127 -11.06 -7.15 -4.82
C TYR A 127 -9.70 -6.55 -4.48
N THR A 128 -9.30 -5.51 -5.20
CA THR A 128 -7.99 -4.87 -5.01
C THR A 128 -8.07 -3.59 -4.17
N ILE A 129 -7.24 -3.51 -3.13
CA ILE A 129 -7.15 -2.39 -2.19
C ILE A 129 -5.74 -1.79 -2.24
N ILE A 130 -5.64 -0.48 -2.45
CA ILE A 130 -4.38 0.28 -2.30
C ILE A 130 -4.42 1.03 -0.98
N LEU A 131 -3.45 0.76 -0.11
CA LEU A 131 -3.44 1.23 1.27
C LEU A 131 -2.13 1.92 1.64
N GLY A 132 -2.25 2.99 2.42
CA GLY A 132 -1.15 3.61 3.16
C GLY A 132 -0.97 5.09 2.85
N PRO A 133 -0.09 5.79 3.59
CA PRO A 133 0.11 7.23 3.42
C PRO A 133 0.58 7.64 2.02
N SER A 134 1.29 6.76 1.32
CA SER A 134 1.77 6.98 -0.06
C SER A 134 0.71 6.72 -1.13
N THR A 135 -0.52 6.36 -0.75
CA THR A 135 -1.61 6.13 -1.71
C THR A 135 -2.05 7.45 -2.31
N ILE A 136 -1.98 7.56 -3.64
CA ILE A 136 -2.54 8.69 -4.38
C ILE A 136 -4.06 8.52 -4.42
N MET A 137 -4.80 9.39 -3.72
CA MET A 137 -6.26 9.33 -3.64
C MET A 137 -6.90 9.93 -4.90
N SER A 138 -6.73 9.24 -6.04
CA SER A 138 -7.20 9.67 -7.36
C SER A 138 -8.05 8.58 -8.00
N ASP A 139 -9.21 8.97 -8.55
CA ASP A 139 -10.15 8.06 -9.22
C ASP A 139 -9.54 7.31 -10.39
N VAL A 140 -8.47 7.84 -10.99
CA VAL A 140 -7.74 7.20 -12.09
C VAL A 140 -7.30 5.78 -11.69
N LEU A 141 -6.94 5.52 -10.43
CA LEU A 141 -6.52 4.19 -10.01
C LEU A 141 -7.64 3.13 -10.12
N PHE A 142 -8.91 3.54 -10.07
CA PHE A 142 -10.03 2.62 -10.31
C PHE A 142 -10.08 2.16 -11.77
N ASP A 143 -9.73 3.03 -12.72
CA ASP A 143 -9.65 2.67 -14.15
C ASP A 143 -8.50 1.68 -14.42
N TYR A 144 -7.52 1.60 -13.50
CA TYR A 144 -6.42 0.65 -13.54
C TYR A 144 -6.70 -0.66 -12.79
N GLY A 145 -7.88 -0.83 -12.18
CA GLY A 145 -8.29 -2.07 -11.51
C GLY A 145 -8.26 -2.04 -9.98
N ALA A 146 -7.95 -0.90 -9.36
CA ALA A 146 -8.23 -0.75 -7.93
C ALA A 146 -9.74 -0.76 -7.69
N HIS A 147 -10.17 -1.25 -6.53
CA HIS A 147 -11.56 -1.20 -6.07
C HIS A 147 -11.72 -0.32 -4.83
N MET A 148 -10.65 -0.15 -4.07
CA MET A 148 -10.61 0.72 -2.90
C MET A 148 -9.25 1.40 -2.76
N LEU A 149 -9.29 2.69 -2.43
CA LEU A 149 -8.12 3.48 -2.05
C LEU A 149 -8.26 3.90 -0.60
N ALA A 150 -7.21 3.72 0.19
CA ALA A 150 -7.16 4.09 1.59
C ALA A 150 -5.88 4.88 1.88
N GLY A 151 -6.04 6.20 1.97
CA GLY A 151 -4.96 7.16 2.11
C GLY A 151 -4.98 7.90 3.44
N ALA A 152 -3.95 8.73 3.65
CA ALA A 152 -3.83 9.60 4.81
C ALA A 152 -3.61 11.05 4.38
N PHE A 153 -4.21 11.99 5.09
CA PHE A 153 -4.06 13.42 4.86
C PHE A 153 -3.57 14.10 6.13
N VAL A 154 -2.54 14.93 5.99
CA VAL A 154 -1.99 15.72 7.09
C VAL A 154 -2.88 16.95 7.31
N THR A 155 -3.36 17.12 8.54
CA THR A 155 -4.20 18.27 8.93
C THR A 155 -3.39 19.32 9.69
N HIS A 156 -2.29 18.92 10.35
CA HIS A 156 -1.41 19.80 11.10
C HIS A 156 0.04 19.66 10.60
N PRO A 157 0.40 20.31 9.48
CA PRO A 157 1.70 20.11 8.81
C PRO A 157 2.90 20.37 9.71
N GLU A 158 2.89 21.44 10.50
CA GLU A 158 4.03 21.77 11.37
C GLU A 158 4.28 20.71 12.45
N ALA A 159 3.22 20.17 13.05
CA ALA A 159 3.34 19.11 14.05
C ALA A 159 3.92 17.82 13.42
N VAL A 160 3.45 17.46 12.23
CA VAL A 160 3.95 16.29 11.50
C VAL A 160 5.41 16.50 11.07
N ILE A 161 5.79 17.68 10.56
CA ILE A 161 7.19 18.01 10.22
C ILE A 161 8.09 17.92 11.45
N GLY A 162 7.65 18.43 12.59
CA GLY A 162 8.41 18.31 13.85
C GLY A 162 8.70 16.86 14.21
N LYS A 163 7.74 15.96 14.03
CA LYS A 163 7.91 14.51 14.30
C LYS A 163 8.80 13.82 13.28
N LEU A 164 8.68 14.18 12.00
CA LEU A 164 9.51 13.65 10.93
C LEU A 164 10.99 14.01 11.13
N THR A 165 11.27 15.27 11.50
CA THR A 165 12.65 15.73 11.76
C THR A 165 13.28 15.13 13.01
N GLN A 166 12.46 14.54 13.90
CA GLN A 166 12.89 13.88 15.13
C GLN A 166 12.93 12.34 15.02
N SER A 167 12.86 11.79 13.80
CA SER A 167 12.82 10.34 13.57
C SER A 167 11.70 9.63 14.33
N GLY A 168 10.50 10.24 14.39
CA GLY A 168 9.33 9.71 15.10
C GLY A 168 8.76 8.38 14.58
N GLY A 169 9.44 7.74 13.62
CA GLY A 169 9.05 6.47 13.04
C GLY A 169 7.92 6.58 12.02
N MET A 170 7.19 5.50 11.85
CA MET A 170 6.10 5.41 10.86
C MET A 170 4.92 6.33 11.23
N LEU A 171 4.52 7.19 10.29
CA LEU A 171 3.32 8.00 10.42
C LEU A 171 2.10 7.11 10.59
N SER A 172 1.46 7.22 11.75
CA SER A 172 0.31 6.41 12.13
C SER A 172 -0.60 7.23 13.04
N GLY A 173 -1.84 6.81 13.22
CA GLY A 173 -2.75 7.46 14.18
C GLY A 173 -2.22 7.44 15.63
N LYS A 174 -1.28 6.55 15.95
CA LYS A 174 -0.60 6.52 17.26
C LYS A 174 0.47 7.61 17.39
N VAL A 175 1.27 7.81 16.34
CA VAL A 175 2.37 8.78 16.33
C VAL A 175 1.85 10.20 16.07
N CYS A 176 0.86 10.34 15.19
CA CYS A 176 0.27 11.61 14.73
C CYS A 176 -1.20 11.70 15.13
N ALA A 177 -1.50 11.47 16.41
CA ALA A 177 -2.86 11.50 16.94
C ALA A 177 -3.49 12.90 16.75
N GLY A 178 -4.61 12.96 16.04
CA GLY A 178 -5.30 14.22 15.73
C GLY A 178 -4.64 15.10 14.67
N GLU A 179 -3.49 14.69 14.15
CA GLU A 179 -2.71 15.46 13.16
C GLU A 179 -2.87 14.93 11.74
N MET A 180 -3.50 13.76 11.60
CA MET A 180 -3.82 13.14 10.32
C MET A 180 -5.23 12.59 10.32
N ILE A 181 -5.85 12.60 9.15
CA ILE A 181 -7.12 11.92 8.89
C ILE A 181 -6.88 10.81 7.87
N PHE A 182 -7.59 9.69 8.02
CA PHE A 182 -7.53 8.57 7.10
C PHE A 182 -8.83 8.51 6.33
N LYS A 183 -8.74 8.44 5.00
CA LYS A 183 -9.90 8.47 4.13
C LYS A 183 -9.92 7.25 3.23
N VAL A 184 -11.11 6.77 2.96
CA VAL A 184 -11.36 5.66 2.04
C VAL A 184 -12.21 6.15 0.87
N MET A 185 -11.82 5.75 -0.34
CA MET A 185 -12.61 5.86 -1.58
C MET A 185 -12.88 4.45 -2.10
N GLN A 186 -14.08 4.20 -2.61
CA GLN A 186 -14.49 2.91 -3.17
C GLN A 186 -15.31 3.13 -4.43
N ARG A 187 -15.22 2.17 -5.35
CA ARG A 187 -16.03 2.11 -6.57
C ARG A 187 -16.49 0.68 -6.84
#